data_AF-A0A418SZH1-F1
#
_entry.id   AF-A0A418SZH1-F1
#
_cell.length_a   1.000
_cell.length_b   1.000
_cell.length_c   1.000
_cell.angle_alpha   90.00
_cell.angle_beta   90.00
_cell.angle_gamma   90.00
#
_symmetry.space_group_name_H-M   'P 1'
#
loop_
_entity.id
_entity.type
_entity.pdbx_description
1 polymer ?
#
loop_
_entity_poly.entity_id
_entity_poly.type
_entity_poly.pdbx_seq_one_letter_code
_entity_poly.pdbx_strand_id
1 'polypeptide(L)' 'MTRIKCNIRELMAKHRIDDITELMEKSGLSRNSINKLYRETNIETTKLETLFKLCDTFNCQLSDLIEYIPSNQNSK' A
#
# COMPACT_ATOMS: atom_id res chain seq x y z
N MET A 1 -13.60 -2.42 -10.61
CA MET A 1 -12.33 -3.17 -10.77
C MET A 1 -11.20 -2.18 -10.60
N THR A 2 -10.48 -2.24 -9.48
CA THR A 2 -9.40 -1.30 -9.17
C THR A 2 -8.25 -1.54 -10.16
N ARG A 3 -7.73 -0.49 -10.80
CA ARG A 3 -6.59 -0.57 -11.75
C ARG A 3 -5.24 -0.47 -11.04
N ILE A 4 -5.23 -0.59 -9.72
CA ILE A 4 -4.06 -0.44 -8.87
C ILE A 4 -4.04 -1.63 -7.92
N LYS A 5 -2.93 -2.36 -7.91
CA LYS A 5 -2.62 -3.42 -6.95
C LYS A 5 -1.76 -2.84 -5.83
N CYS A 6 -1.95 -3.29 -4.60
CA CYS A 6 -1.16 -2.85 -3.45
C CYS A 6 -0.57 -4.03 -2.67
N ASN A 7 0.75 -4.09 -2.58
CA ASN A 7 1.47 -5.17 -1.90
C ASN A 7 1.67 -4.91 -0.39
N ILE A 8 0.88 -4.02 0.22
CA ILE A 8 1.02 -3.63 1.63
C ILE A 8 1.02 -4.84 2.57
N ARG A 9 0.23 -5.89 2.27
CA ARG A 9 0.18 -7.12 3.06
C ARG A 9 1.50 -7.91 2.99
N GLU A 10 2.09 -7.99 1.80
CA GLU A 10 3.38 -8.66 1.60
C GLU A 10 4.50 -7.90 2.31
N LEU A 11 4.47 -6.57 2.24
CA LEU A 11 5.44 -5.72 2.94
C LEU A 11 5.28 -5.81 4.46
N MET A 12 4.06 -5.82 5.00
CA MET A 12 3.83 -6.07 6.43
C MET A 12 4.44 -7.41 6.87
N ALA A 13 4.21 -8.49 6.12
CA ALA A 13 4.78 -9.79 6.42
C ALA A 13 6.32 -9.80 6.37
N LYS A 14 6.93 -9.18 5.34
CA LYS A 14 8.40 -9.05 5.21
C LYS A 14 9.02 -8.29 6.38
N HIS A 15 8.31 -7.28 6.89
CA HIS A 15 8.77 -6.42 7.99
C HIS A 15 8.33 -6.90 9.38
N ARG A 16 7.68 -8.07 9.47
CA ARG A 16 7.16 -8.63 10.74
C ARG A 16 6.23 -7.65 11.48
N ILE A 17 5.36 -6.99 10.71
CA ILE A 17 4.30 -6.15 11.25
C ILE A 17 3.04 -7.00 11.33
N ASP A 18 2.60 -7.30 12.54
CA ASP A 18 1.58 -8.32 12.79
C ASP A 18 0.16 -7.78 12.54
N ASP A 19 -0.06 -6.48 12.76
CA ASP A 19 -1.37 -5.87 12.59
C ASP A 19 -1.33 -4.40 12.11
N ILE A 20 -2.52 -3.88 11.78
CA ILE A 20 -2.69 -2.51 11.28
C ILE A 20 -2.35 -1.47 12.36
N THR A 21 -2.58 -1.76 13.63
CA THR A 21 -2.26 -0.84 14.73
C THR A 21 -0.75 -0.63 14.82
N GLU A 22 0.03 -1.70 14.75
CA GLU A 22 1.48 -1.62 14.71
C GLU A 22 1.96 -0.82 13.48
N LEU A 23 1.35 -1.04 12.31
CA LEU A 23 1.69 -0.25 11.12
C LEU A 23 1.37 1.24 11.32
N MET A 24 0.24 1.58 11.95
CA MET A 24 -0.14 2.97 12.25
C MET A 24 0.90 3.64 13.14
N GLU A 25 1.38 2.95 14.18
CA GLU A 25 2.39 3.46 15.10
C GLU A 25 3.72 3.70 14.41
N LYS A 26 4.17 2.76 13.57
CA LYS A 26 5.44 2.89 12.82
C LYS A 26 5.38 3.97 11.74
N SER A 27 4.27 4.07 11.00
CA SER A 27 4.16 4.97 9.85
C SER A 27 3.57 6.35 10.18
N GLY A 28 2.99 6.54 11.37
CA GLY A 28 2.27 7.75 11.75
C GLY A 28 1.06 8.04 10.83
N LEU A 29 0.43 7.00 10.28
CA LEU A 29 -0.72 7.12 9.38
C LEU A 29 -2.03 6.80 10.09
N SER A 30 -3.11 7.40 9.61
CA SER A 30 -4.45 7.07 10.10
C SER A 30 -4.85 5.66 9.68
N ARG A 31 -5.67 5.00 10.52
CA ARG A 31 -6.28 3.69 10.19
C ARG A 31 -7.01 3.70 8.85
N ASN A 32 -7.70 4.80 8.54
CA ASN A 32 -8.47 4.92 7.30
C ASN A 32 -7.55 4.90 6.07
N SER A 33 -6.42 5.61 6.14
CA SER A 33 -5.42 5.64 5.07
C SER A 33 -4.86 4.25 4.79
N ILE A 34 -4.48 3.51 5.86
CA ILE A 34 -3.96 2.15 5.73
C ILE A 34 -5.05 1.20 5.23
N ASN A 35 -6.27 1.26 5.76
CA ASN A 35 -7.36 0.37 5.38
C ASN A 35 -7.71 0.46 3.90
N LYS A 36 -7.67 1.65 3.29
CA LYS A 36 -7.90 1.80 1.84
C LYS A 36 -6.93 0.97 1.02
N LEU A 37 -5.64 1.01 1.38
CA LEU A 37 -4.58 0.26 0.73
C LEU A 37 -4.68 -1.23 1.06
N TYR A 38 -4.88 -1.58 2.32
CA TYR A 38 -4.96 -2.95 2.82
C TYR A 38 -6.14 -3.74 2.23
N ARG A 39 -7.27 -3.06 1.97
CA ARG A 39 -8.48 -3.64 1.37
C ARG A 39 -8.56 -3.42 -0.14
N GLU A 40 -7.57 -2.75 -0.72
CA GLU A 40 -7.52 -2.37 -2.14
C GLU A 40 -8.76 -1.61 -2.65
N THR A 41 -9.31 -0.74 -1.78
CA THR A 41 -10.51 0.05 -2.06
C THR A 41 -10.16 1.52 -2.30
N ASN A 42 -10.59 2.06 -3.44
CA ASN A 42 -10.41 3.47 -3.81
C ASN A 42 -8.95 3.95 -3.68
N ILE A 43 -7.99 3.09 -4.06
CA ILE A 43 -6.55 3.36 -3.92
C ILE A 43 -6.16 4.63 -4.67
N GLU A 44 -6.79 4.93 -5.80
CA GLU A 44 -6.60 6.13 -6.61
C GLU A 44 -6.87 7.45 -5.86
N THR A 45 -7.63 7.40 -4.77
CA THR A 45 -7.88 8.56 -3.89
C THR A 45 -6.80 8.76 -2.82
N THR A 46 -5.82 7.86 -2.75
CA THR A 46 -4.75 7.91 -1.78
C THR A 46 -3.77 9.01 -2.16
N LYS A 47 -3.47 9.90 -1.21
CA LYS A 47 -2.48 10.94 -1.41
C LYS A 47 -1.07 10.35 -1.49
N LEU A 48 -0.23 10.88 -2.37
CA LEU A 48 1.17 10.45 -2.49
C LEU A 48 1.93 10.50 -1.16
N GLU A 49 1.66 11.49 -0.29
CA GLU A 49 2.26 11.58 1.05
C GLU A 49 2.04 10.32 1.91
N THR A 50 0.91 9.61 1.71
CA THR A 50 0.63 8.36 2.43
C THR A 50 1.51 7.24 1.90
N LEU A 51 1.70 7.19 0.59
CA LEU A 51 2.54 6.19 -0.06
C LEU A 51 4.01 6.40 0.31
N PHE A 52 4.50 7.63 0.34
CA PHE A 52 5.87 7.94 0.77
C PHE A 52 6.12 7.53 2.22
N LYS A 53 5.22 7.87 3.15
CA LYS A 53 5.34 7.43 4.55
C LYS A 53 5.41 5.91 4.68
N LEU A 54 4.64 5.17 3.88
CA LEU A 54 4.72 3.70 3.86
C LEU A 54 6.04 3.22 3.26
N CYS A 55 6.51 3.84 2.17
CA CYS A 55 7.81 3.51 1.57
C CYS A 55 8.94 3.73 2.58
N ASP A 56 8.92 4.84 3.33
CA ASP A 56 9.91 5.12 4.39
C ASP A 56 9.80 4.10 5.53
N THR A 57 8.57 3.75 5.93
CA THR A 57 8.30 2.75 7.00
C THR A 57 8.82 1.36 6.63
N PHE A 58 8.60 0.95 5.39
CA PHE A 58 9.05 -0.32 4.86
C PHE A 58 10.46 -0.27 4.26
N ASN A 59 11.09 0.91 4.19
CA ASN A 59 12.36 1.10 3.48
C ASN A 59 12.35 0.44 2.08
N CYS A 60 11.28 0.69 1.30
CA CYS A 60 11.06 0.09 -0.01
C CYS A 60 10.83 1.15 -1.10
N GLN A 61 10.89 0.74 -2.37
CA GLN A 61 10.52 1.62 -3.48
C GLN A 61 9.00 1.71 -3.62
N LEU A 62 8.52 2.79 -4.24
CA LEU A 62 7.08 2.95 -4.51
C LEU A 62 6.52 1.82 -5.37
N SER A 63 7.30 1.30 -6.32
CA SER A 63 6.96 0.15 -7.17
C SER A 63 6.83 -1.17 -6.40
N ASP A 64 7.47 -1.29 -5.24
CA ASP A 64 7.30 -2.46 -4.38
C ASP A 64 5.94 -2.42 -3.66
N LEU A 65 5.43 -1.22 -3.38
CA LEU A 65 4.19 -0.98 -2.65
C LEU A 65 2.94 -0.96 -3.55
N ILE A 66 3.02 -0.32 -4.72
CA ILE A 66 1.89 -0.17 -5.64
C ILE A 66 2.27 -0.47 -7.08
N GLU A 67 1.33 -1.07 -7.81
CA GLU A 67 1.45 -1.37 -9.23
C GLU A 67 0.20 -0.91 -9.97
N TYR A 68 0.39 -0.11 -11.03
CA TYR A 68 -0.70 0.27 -11.93
C TYR A 68 -0.87 -0.81 -13.01
N ILE A 69 -2.10 -1.28 -13.20
CA ILE A 69 -2.47 -2.29 -14.19
C ILE A 69 -3.27 -1.60 -15.31
N PRO A 70 -2.65 -1.36 -16.49
CA PRO A 70 -3.34 -0.81 -17.64
C PRO A 70 -4.41 -1.78 -18.17
N SER A 71 -5.52 -1.25 -18.68
CA SER A 71 -6.64 -2.06 -19.19
C SER A 71 -6.31 -2.98 -20.38
N ASN A 72 -5.15 -2.78 -21.01
CA ASN A 72 -4.72 -3.53 -22.20
C ASN A 72 -3.64 -4.59 -21.91
N GLN A 73 -3.31 -4.86 -20.64
CA GLN A 73 -2.31 -5.87 -20.25
C GLN A 73 -2.98 -7.21 -19.86
N ASN A 74 -3.86 -7.70 -20.72
CA ASN A 74 -4.42 -9.07 -20.65
C ASN A 74 -4.03 -9.85 -21.92
N SER A 75 -2.76 -9.74 -22.31
CA SER A 75 -2.20 -10.45 -23.44
C SER A 75 -0.72 -10.74 -23.17
N LYS A 76 -0.48 -11.76 -22.35
CA LYS A 76 0.54 -12.78 -22.55
C LYS A 76 0.36 -13.91 -21.54
#